data_AF-A0A958FC35-F1
#
_entry.id   AF-A0A958FC35-F1
#
_cell.length_a   1.000
_cell.length_b   1.000
_cell.length_c   1.000
_cell.angle_alpha   90.00
_cell.angle_beta   90.00
_cell.angle_gamma   90.00
#
_symmetry.space_group_name_H-M   'P 1'
#
loop_
_entity.id
_entity.type
_entity.pdbx_description
1 polymer ?
#
loop_
_entity_poly.entity_id
_entity_poly.type
_entity_poly.pdbx_seq_one_letter_code
_entity_poly.pdbx_strand_id
1 'polypeptide(L)'
;MNNQDQSVDKLLYALKERAKELNCLYRVEELFNISEATVGDICRGIIQAIPPGWQYPDICLAKITVGEKIYQSPDFQETSWVQSADIIAQDVKVGSVKVYYTTERPPADEGPFLKEERKLINTIAERLGRRILHENLKRVFEEQTTVKKQDKDWLSIVDLLKRTDPKLLMRISRKMLNYLCWNGIEEAERLLEHFSPAYKSEESELLKEINRPYQKKAVSNILAISEDIFRIAGDHLSETEILGSIQKWIKDDRSDFLVNILENPGSTLSDITSAIERYHHLTPQGLELPTPREKGFRVALIRRLLTDQSQFINIAKHFIEVDDFYNLLHHIIFPAGSHGKLGGKSAGLFLATQILKKNLEQQELLGDIKTPKTWYLTSDAILNFMHYNNLEEIVEQKYKEIGQVRQEYPYVMHIFKNSPLPPEILKGLSVALDDFENAPLIVRSSSLLEDRMGTAFAGKYKSLFIANQGSKEKRLAALMDAIVEVYASTFGPDPIEYRLERGMIDFHEEMGIMIQECVGTRIGRYFLPSFAGVAFSHNEFRWSRRIKREDGLIRLVPGLGTRAVDRLSDDYPMLISPGEPDLRVNVTLDEKIRYSPKKIDVI
;
A
#
# COMPACT_ATOMS: atom_id res chain seq x y z
N MET A 1 19.18 37.91 26.11
CA MET A 1 17.97 37.07 25.99
C MET A 1 17.74 36.86 24.50
N ASN A 2 18.66 36.11 23.88
CA ASN A 2 19.05 36.28 22.47
C ASN A 2 18.91 34.96 21.68
N ASN A 3 18.37 35.06 20.47
CA ASN A 3 18.33 34.10 19.36
C ASN A 3 17.62 32.74 19.52
N GLN A 4 17.62 32.09 20.69
CA GLN A 4 16.96 30.77 20.83
C GLN A 4 15.43 30.88 20.89
N ASP A 5 14.87 31.81 21.68
CA ASP A 5 13.41 32.02 21.76
C ASP A 5 12.82 32.48 20.41
N GLN A 6 13.51 33.34 19.67
CA GLN A 6 13.09 33.78 18.34
C GLN A 6 13.07 32.66 17.30
N SER A 7 13.88 31.61 17.48
CA SER A 7 13.93 30.46 16.58
C SER A 7 12.72 29.53 16.82
N VAL A 8 12.34 29.31 18.08
CA VAL A 8 11.20 28.47 18.44
C VAL A 8 9.88 29.14 18.04
N ASP A 9 9.75 30.44 18.27
CA ASP A 9 8.56 31.20 17.90
C ASP A 9 8.36 31.24 16.37
N LYS A 10 9.43 31.36 15.58
CA LYS A 10 9.37 31.27 14.12
C LYS A 10 8.92 29.88 13.64
N LEU A 11 9.37 28.82 14.31
CA LEU A 11 9.05 27.44 13.95
C LEU A 11 7.61 27.10 14.33
N LEU A 12 7.15 27.53 15.50
CA LEU A 12 5.76 27.43 15.94
C LEU A 12 4.81 28.23 15.03
N TYR A 13 5.22 29.41 14.57
CA TYR A 13 4.47 30.20 13.60
C TYR A 13 4.35 29.46 12.26
N ALA A 14 5.46 28.94 11.72
CA ALA A 14 5.46 28.18 10.46
C ALA A 14 4.59 26.91 10.53
N LEU A 15 4.61 26.20 11.68
CA LEU A 15 3.75 25.02 11.89
C LEU A 15 2.26 25.40 11.96
N LYS A 16 1.91 26.52 12.60
CA LYS A 16 0.53 27.01 12.64
C LYS A 16 0.02 27.41 11.26
N GLU A 17 0.81 28.12 10.47
CA GLU A 17 0.43 28.50 9.10
C GLU A 17 0.27 27.25 8.21
N ARG A 18 1.16 26.26 8.36
CA ARG A 18 1.04 24.99 7.63
C ARG A 18 -0.19 24.17 8.04
N ALA A 19 -0.59 24.21 9.32
CA ALA A 19 -1.80 23.57 9.78
C ALA A 19 -3.07 24.23 9.21
N LYS A 20 -3.09 25.56 9.08
CA LYS A 20 -4.18 26.30 8.42
C LYS A 20 -4.30 25.93 6.95
N GLU A 21 -3.18 25.90 6.22
CA GLU A 21 -3.14 25.51 4.80
C GLU A 21 -3.71 24.09 4.60
N LEU A 22 -3.23 23.13 5.39
CA LEU A 22 -3.70 21.73 5.31
C LEU A 22 -5.19 21.61 5.65
N ASN A 23 -5.67 22.27 6.70
CA ASN A 23 -7.08 22.23 7.08
C ASN A 23 -7.97 22.83 5.97
N CYS A 24 -7.55 23.94 5.36
CA CYS A 24 -8.23 24.50 4.19
C CYS A 24 -8.30 23.50 3.03
N LEU A 25 -7.19 22.83 2.70
CA LEU A 25 -7.17 21.82 1.64
C LEU A 25 -8.06 20.61 1.96
N TYR A 26 -8.05 20.11 3.20
CA TYR A 26 -8.92 19.02 3.63
C TYR A 26 -10.41 19.39 3.52
N ARG A 27 -10.82 20.56 4.00
CA ARG A 27 -12.21 21.03 3.85
C ARG A 27 -12.62 21.17 2.40
N VAL A 28 -11.72 21.68 1.56
CA VAL A 28 -11.94 21.77 0.12
C VAL A 28 -12.07 20.37 -0.50
N GLU A 29 -11.29 19.38 -0.06
CA GLU A 29 -11.41 17.98 -0.49
C GLU A 29 -12.72 17.33 -0.06
N GLU A 30 -13.13 17.52 1.19
CA GLU A 30 -14.43 17.03 1.68
C GLU A 30 -15.57 17.54 0.81
N LEU A 31 -15.56 18.83 0.44
CA LEU A 31 -16.57 19.43 -0.43
C LEU A 31 -16.59 18.80 -1.84
N PHE A 32 -15.44 18.39 -2.37
CA PHE A 32 -15.36 17.72 -3.68
C PHE A 32 -15.79 16.24 -3.63
N ASN A 33 -15.72 15.60 -2.47
CA ASN A 33 -16.08 14.19 -2.25
C ASN A 33 -17.58 13.96 -2.02
N ILE A 34 -18.39 15.03 -1.88
CA ILE A 34 -19.84 14.91 -1.75
C ILE A 34 -20.46 14.56 -3.12
N SER A 35 -21.02 13.35 -3.22
CA SER A 35 -21.50 12.73 -4.46
C SER A 35 -22.63 13.49 -5.19
N GLU A 36 -23.37 14.35 -4.48
CA GLU A 36 -24.54 15.09 -5.01
C GLU A 36 -24.40 16.62 -4.95
N ALA A 37 -23.25 17.15 -4.51
CA ALA A 37 -23.07 18.60 -4.40
C ALA A 37 -22.92 19.25 -5.79
N THR A 38 -23.73 20.30 -6.03
CA THR A 38 -23.62 21.09 -7.26
C THR A 38 -22.37 21.99 -7.24
N VAL A 39 -21.87 22.42 -8.39
CA VAL A 39 -20.80 23.44 -8.46
C VAL A 39 -21.13 24.67 -7.59
N GLY A 40 -22.40 25.07 -7.50
CA GLY A 40 -22.81 26.19 -6.65
C GLY A 40 -22.67 25.93 -5.15
N ASP A 41 -22.96 24.70 -4.70
CA ASP A 41 -22.78 24.30 -3.30
C ASP A 41 -21.31 24.23 -2.93
N ILE A 42 -20.48 23.69 -3.83
CA ILE A 42 -19.03 23.62 -3.67
C ILE A 42 -18.44 25.03 -3.61
N CYS A 43 -18.84 25.93 -4.52
CA CYS A 43 -18.39 27.33 -4.48
C CYS A 43 -18.76 28.00 -3.15
N ARG A 44 -19.98 27.80 -2.62
CA ARG A 44 -20.38 28.33 -1.30
C ARG A 44 -19.54 27.75 -0.16
N GLY A 45 -19.26 26.45 -0.18
CA GLY A 45 -18.40 25.81 0.81
C GLY A 45 -16.97 26.35 0.77
N ILE A 46 -16.41 26.55 -0.42
CA ILE A 46 -15.05 27.09 -0.59
C ILE A 46 -14.96 28.54 -0.08
N ILE A 47 -15.98 29.36 -0.32
CA ILE A 47 -16.05 30.72 0.25
C ILE A 47 -15.93 30.72 1.79
N GLN A 48 -16.43 29.69 2.46
CA GLN A 48 -16.31 29.53 3.92
C GLN A 48 -14.99 28.87 4.35
N ALA A 49 -14.37 28.08 3.47
CA ALA A 49 -13.12 27.37 3.75
C ALA A 49 -11.87 28.24 3.56
N ILE A 50 -11.93 29.25 2.67
CA ILE A 50 -10.79 30.15 2.38
C ILE A 50 -10.37 30.97 3.61
N PRO A 51 -11.24 31.71 4.32
CA PRO A 51 -10.78 32.61 5.40
C PRO A 51 -9.92 31.93 6.48
N PRO A 52 -10.30 30.76 7.03
CA PRO A 52 -9.47 30.04 8.02
C PRO A 52 -8.09 29.58 7.50
N GLY A 53 -7.94 29.43 6.17
CA GLY A 53 -6.70 28.98 5.53
C GLY A 53 -5.66 30.08 5.30
N TRP A 54 -6.03 31.34 5.52
CA TRP A 54 -5.16 32.50 5.30
C TRP A 54 -4.56 33.02 6.61
N GLN A 55 -3.51 33.81 6.49
CA GLN A 55 -2.72 34.38 7.58
C GLN A 55 -3.58 35.21 8.53
N TYR A 56 -4.55 35.96 7.99
CA TYR A 56 -5.47 36.81 8.74
C TYR A 56 -6.95 36.43 8.51
N PRO A 57 -7.47 35.35 9.14
CA PRO A 57 -8.82 34.86 8.89
C PRO A 57 -9.94 35.87 9.16
N ASP A 58 -9.82 36.65 10.23
CA ASP A 58 -10.89 37.54 10.72
C ASP A 58 -11.22 38.70 9.76
N ILE A 59 -10.32 38.99 8.83
CA ILE A 59 -10.45 40.07 7.85
C ILE A 59 -10.40 39.55 6.41
N CYS A 60 -10.40 38.23 6.23
CA CYS A 60 -10.27 37.57 4.94
C CYS A 60 -11.66 37.37 4.30
N LEU A 61 -11.83 37.92 3.10
CA LEU A 61 -13.05 37.80 2.31
C LEU A 61 -12.74 37.11 0.98
N ALA A 62 -13.62 36.22 0.53
CA ALA A 62 -13.46 35.49 -0.72
C ALA A 62 -14.57 35.84 -1.71
N LYS A 63 -14.23 35.77 -3.00
CA LYS A 63 -15.17 35.92 -4.12
C LYS A 63 -14.79 34.94 -5.22
N ILE A 64 -15.75 34.15 -5.67
CA ILE A 64 -15.62 33.18 -6.75
C ILE A 64 -16.61 33.55 -7.84
N THR A 65 -16.11 33.71 -9.06
CA THR A 65 -16.92 33.93 -10.25
C THR A 65 -16.78 32.73 -11.16
N VAL A 66 -17.89 32.12 -11.58
CA VAL A 66 -17.94 31.01 -12.55
C VAL A 66 -19.02 31.31 -13.59
N GLY A 67 -18.63 31.55 -14.84
CA GLY A 67 -19.53 32.07 -15.87
C GLY A 67 -20.18 33.39 -15.43
N GLU A 68 -21.51 33.46 -15.46
CA GLU A 68 -22.30 34.62 -15.01
C GLU A 68 -22.61 34.60 -13.49
N LYS A 69 -22.27 33.53 -12.77
CA LYS A 69 -22.61 33.38 -11.35
C LYS A 69 -21.48 33.87 -10.46
N ILE A 70 -21.85 34.64 -9.43
CA ILE A 70 -20.93 35.20 -8.43
C ILE A 70 -21.29 34.65 -7.05
N TYR A 71 -20.28 34.14 -6.35
CA TYR A 71 -20.36 33.68 -4.96
C TYR A 71 -19.38 34.49 -4.12
N GLN A 72 -19.81 35.02 -2.97
CA GLN A 72 -18.98 35.90 -2.15
C GLN A 72 -19.26 35.71 -0.66
N SER A 73 -18.28 36.06 0.18
CA SER A 73 -18.43 36.07 1.64
C SER A 73 -19.53 37.05 2.09
N PRO A 74 -20.13 36.85 3.29
CA PRO A 74 -20.99 37.86 3.92
C PRO A 74 -20.24 39.18 4.08
N ASP A 75 -20.94 40.32 3.95
CA ASP A 75 -20.39 41.68 4.09
C ASP A 75 -19.18 42.00 3.18
N PHE A 76 -19.21 41.46 1.96
CA PHE A 76 -18.13 41.60 0.98
C PHE A 76 -17.85 43.05 0.56
N GLN A 77 -16.58 43.48 0.65
CA GLN A 77 -16.08 44.75 0.13
C GLN A 77 -14.81 44.53 -0.71
N GLU A 78 -14.73 45.17 -1.87
CA GLU A 78 -13.53 45.14 -2.70
C GLU A 78 -12.50 46.14 -2.16
N THR A 79 -11.34 45.64 -1.76
CA THR A 79 -10.20 46.45 -1.33
C THR A 79 -9.04 46.35 -2.32
N SER A 80 -8.05 47.21 -2.17
CA SER A 80 -6.80 47.16 -2.95
C SER A 80 -5.90 45.97 -2.57
N TRP A 81 -6.13 45.33 -1.42
CA TRP A 81 -5.38 44.18 -0.94
C TRP A 81 -6.02 42.89 -1.42
N VAL A 82 -5.76 42.52 -2.68
CA VAL A 82 -6.39 41.38 -3.34
C VAL A 82 -5.37 40.39 -3.92
N GLN A 83 -5.66 39.11 -3.75
CA GLN A 83 -4.99 38.00 -4.41
C GLN A 83 -6.00 37.29 -5.33
N SER A 84 -5.63 37.05 -6.60
CA SER A 84 -6.53 36.43 -7.59
C SER A 84 -5.89 35.26 -8.33
N ALA A 85 -6.65 34.21 -8.58
CA ALA A 85 -6.29 33.09 -9.44
C ALA A 85 -7.41 32.81 -10.45
N ASP A 86 -7.03 32.50 -11.69
CA ASP A 86 -7.98 32.19 -12.75
C ASP A 86 -8.43 30.73 -12.65
N ILE A 87 -9.74 30.50 -12.77
CA ILE A 87 -10.30 29.15 -12.88
C ILE A 87 -10.25 28.78 -14.34
N ILE A 88 -9.36 27.85 -14.67
CA ILE A 88 -9.13 27.38 -16.03
C ILE A 88 -9.71 25.98 -16.16
N ALA A 89 -10.58 25.79 -17.14
CA ALA A 89 -11.06 24.48 -17.56
C ALA A 89 -10.72 24.33 -19.05
N GLN A 90 -9.95 23.30 -19.42
CA GLN A 90 -9.51 23.04 -20.80
C GLN A 90 -8.79 24.24 -21.45
N ASP A 91 -7.89 24.90 -20.71
CA ASP A 91 -7.17 26.10 -21.16
C ASP A 91 -8.04 27.33 -21.47
N VAL A 92 -9.34 27.26 -21.18
CA VAL A 92 -10.27 28.39 -21.25
C VAL A 92 -10.55 28.91 -19.85
N LYS A 93 -10.43 30.22 -19.68
CA LYS A 93 -10.81 30.91 -18.44
C LYS A 93 -12.33 30.85 -18.28
N VAL A 94 -12.80 30.01 -17.35
CA VAL A 94 -14.22 29.84 -17.03
C VAL A 94 -14.64 30.65 -15.79
N GLY A 95 -13.67 31.23 -15.09
CA GLY A 95 -13.94 31.97 -13.86
C GLY A 95 -12.68 32.53 -13.18
N SER A 96 -12.85 33.02 -11.96
CA SER A 96 -11.74 33.46 -11.10
C SER A 96 -12.09 33.28 -9.62
N VAL A 97 -11.09 32.92 -8.81
CA VAL A 97 -11.12 33.00 -7.34
C VAL A 97 -10.34 34.23 -6.92
N LYS A 98 -10.91 35.06 -6.05
CA LYS A 98 -10.28 36.25 -5.48
C LYS A 98 -10.42 36.25 -3.96
N VAL A 99 -9.36 36.66 -3.28
CA VAL A 99 -9.27 36.77 -1.82
C VAL A 99 -8.82 38.18 -1.46
N TYR A 100 -9.50 38.80 -0.51
CA TYR A 100 -9.33 40.20 -0.11
C TYR A 100 -9.08 40.29 1.39
N TYR A 101 -8.28 41.28 1.81
CA TYR A 101 -8.24 41.73 3.20
C TYR A 101 -8.97 43.06 3.37
N THR A 102 -9.77 43.21 4.42
CA THR A 102 -10.57 44.43 4.66
C THR A 102 -9.74 45.61 5.19
N THR A 103 -8.56 45.34 5.76
CA THR A 103 -7.68 46.35 6.35
C THR A 103 -6.24 46.17 5.87
N GLU A 104 -5.48 47.26 5.83
CA GLU A 104 -4.04 47.21 5.51
C GLU A 104 -3.26 46.33 6.49
N ARG A 105 -2.34 45.52 5.94
CA ARG A 105 -1.46 44.63 6.70
C ARG A 105 -0.02 44.76 6.22
N PRO A 106 0.96 44.40 7.07
CA PRO A 106 2.37 44.43 6.68
C PRO A 106 2.63 43.65 5.39
N PRO A 107 3.53 44.13 4.52
CA PRO A 107 3.89 43.40 3.31
C PRO A 107 4.61 42.10 3.64
N ALA A 108 4.27 41.05 2.90
CA ALA A 108 4.85 39.72 2.90
C ALA A 108 5.43 39.43 1.50
N ASP A 109 5.03 38.34 0.83
CA ASP A 109 5.56 37.93 -0.48
C ASP A 109 4.80 38.56 -1.66
N GLU A 110 3.48 38.69 -1.54
CA GLU A 110 2.61 39.30 -2.55
C GLU A 110 1.64 40.28 -1.89
N GLY A 111 2.04 41.55 -1.77
CA GLY A 111 1.31 42.47 -0.91
C GLY A 111 1.28 41.92 0.52
N PRO A 112 0.13 41.84 1.21
CA PRO A 112 0.04 41.24 2.55
C PRO A 112 -0.06 39.70 2.57
N PHE A 113 0.06 39.02 1.42
CA PHE A 113 -0.12 37.56 1.30
C PHE A 113 1.21 36.79 1.27
N LEU A 114 1.21 35.57 1.80
CA LEU A 114 2.34 34.64 1.83
C LEU A 114 2.47 33.85 0.52
N LYS A 115 3.68 33.37 0.22
CA LYS A 115 3.94 32.50 -0.95
C LYS A 115 3.13 31.20 -0.90
N GLU A 116 2.89 30.66 0.28
CA GLU A 116 2.08 29.46 0.53
C GLU A 116 0.60 29.71 0.18
N GLU A 117 0.04 30.87 0.52
CA GLU A 117 -1.33 31.27 0.18
C GLU A 117 -1.53 31.38 -1.34
N ARG A 118 -0.51 31.87 -2.05
CA ARG A 118 -0.50 31.89 -3.52
C ARG A 118 -0.57 30.47 -4.10
N LYS A 119 0.13 29.50 -3.52
CA LYS A 119 0.00 28.09 -3.95
C LYS A 119 -1.41 27.57 -3.64
N LEU A 120 -1.92 27.88 -2.45
CA LEU A 120 -3.24 27.44 -2.00
C LEU A 120 -4.37 27.92 -2.92
N ILE A 121 -4.43 29.21 -3.26
CA ILE A 121 -5.47 29.74 -4.16
C ILE A 121 -5.37 29.14 -5.57
N ASN A 122 -4.16 28.89 -6.07
CA ASN A 122 -3.95 28.24 -7.36
C ASN A 122 -4.45 26.79 -7.35
N THR A 123 -4.15 26.04 -6.28
CA THR A 123 -4.65 24.66 -6.11
C THR A 123 -6.17 24.62 -6.01
N ILE A 124 -6.80 25.56 -5.30
CA ILE A 124 -8.27 25.67 -5.21
C ILE A 124 -8.86 25.96 -6.60
N ALA A 125 -8.30 26.91 -7.35
CA ALA A 125 -8.76 27.27 -8.69
C ALA A 125 -8.61 26.10 -9.68
N GLU A 126 -7.49 25.36 -9.64
CA GLU A 126 -7.26 24.19 -10.49
C GLU A 126 -8.28 23.07 -10.20
N ARG A 127 -8.53 22.77 -8.91
CA ARG A 127 -9.50 21.74 -8.51
C ARG A 127 -10.93 22.10 -8.89
N LEU A 128 -11.31 23.38 -8.72
CA LEU A 128 -12.60 23.90 -9.20
C LEU A 128 -12.75 23.72 -10.72
N GLY A 129 -11.71 24.04 -11.50
CA GLY A 129 -11.68 23.83 -12.94
C GLY A 129 -11.96 22.38 -13.33
N ARG A 130 -11.32 21.42 -12.64
CA ARG A 130 -11.53 19.98 -12.86
C ARG A 130 -12.95 19.51 -12.51
N ARG A 131 -13.55 20.02 -11.43
CA ARG A 131 -14.92 19.64 -11.02
C ARG A 131 -15.97 20.21 -11.97
N ILE A 132 -15.81 21.47 -12.41
CA ILE A 132 -16.71 22.10 -13.39
C ILE A 132 -16.68 21.30 -14.70
N LEU A 133 -15.50 20.86 -15.14
CA LEU A 133 -15.35 20.00 -16.30
C LEU A 133 -16.11 18.66 -16.12
N HIS A 134 -16.00 18.04 -14.95
CA HIS A 134 -16.68 16.78 -14.66
C HIS A 134 -18.22 16.91 -14.63
N GLU A 135 -18.76 17.99 -14.06
CA GLU A 135 -20.22 18.23 -14.09
C GLU A 135 -20.74 18.51 -15.51
N ASN A 136 -20.00 19.29 -16.31
CA ASN A 136 -20.37 19.54 -17.69
C ASN A 136 -20.40 18.24 -18.50
N LEU A 137 -19.44 17.33 -18.27
CA LEU A 137 -19.47 15.99 -18.86
C LEU A 137 -20.70 15.20 -18.42
N LYS A 138 -20.98 15.16 -17.12
CA LYS A 138 -22.11 14.39 -16.56
C LYS A 138 -23.47 14.86 -17.10
N ARG A 139 -23.70 16.19 -17.17
CA ARG A 139 -24.94 16.76 -17.74
C ARG A 139 -25.12 16.37 -19.21
N VAL A 140 -24.05 16.39 -20.00
CA VAL A 140 -24.11 15.98 -21.41
C VAL A 140 -24.45 14.50 -21.55
N PHE A 141 -23.93 13.63 -20.68
CA PHE A 141 -24.28 12.20 -20.66
C PHE A 141 -25.73 11.94 -20.20
N GLU A 142 -26.24 12.71 -19.25
CA GLU A 142 -27.63 12.61 -18.75
C GLU A 142 -28.66 13.17 -19.75
N GLU A 143 -28.33 14.25 -20.48
CA GLU A 143 -29.19 14.78 -21.54
C GLU A 143 -29.27 13.86 -22.77
N GLN A 144 -28.20 13.08 -23.04
CA GLN A 144 -28.15 12.12 -24.15
C GLN A 144 -28.91 10.80 -23.89
N THR A 145 -29.36 10.52 -22.66
CA THR A 145 -30.19 9.33 -22.38
C THR A 145 -31.68 9.51 -22.73
N THR A 146 -32.11 10.74 -23.08
CA THR A 146 -33.52 11.07 -23.34
C THR A 146 -33.83 11.67 -24.71
N VAL A 147 -32.88 11.76 -25.65
CA VAL A 147 -33.14 12.34 -26.98
C VAL A 147 -32.75 11.38 -28.11
N LYS A 148 -33.68 11.27 -29.06
CA LYS A 148 -33.73 10.40 -30.24
C LYS A 148 -32.38 10.18 -30.96
N LYS A 149 -32.18 8.91 -31.38
CA LYS A 149 -31.31 8.44 -32.47
C LYS A 149 -30.93 9.55 -33.45
N GLN A 150 -29.68 9.98 -33.39
CA GLN A 150 -29.00 10.69 -34.46
C GLN A 150 -27.84 9.81 -34.93
N ASP A 151 -27.63 9.77 -36.24
CA ASP A 151 -26.58 8.97 -36.87
C ASP A 151 -25.21 9.27 -36.22
N LYS A 152 -24.54 8.22 -35.73
CA LYS A 152 -23.15 8.21 -35.24
C LYS A 152 -22.89 8.79 -33.83
N ASP A 153 -23.54 8.25 -32.80
CA ASP A 153 -23.29 8.57 -31.38
C ASP A 153 -21.82 8.44 -30.94
N TRP A 154 -21.04 7.53 -31.54
CA TRP A 154 -19.62 7.38 -31.20
C TRP A 154 -18.74 8.52 -31.72
N LEU A 155 -19.14 9.21 -32.81
CA LEU A 155 -18.40 10.37 -33.33
C LEU A 155 -18.45 11.52 -32.34
N SER A 156 -19.59 11.71 -31.66
CA SER A 156 -19.76 12.67 -30.58
C SER A 156 -18.82 12.37 -29.41
N ILE A 157 -18.65 11.09 -29.04
CA ILE A 157 -17.72 10.66 -27.98
C ILE A 157 -16.26 10.91 -28.40
N VAL A 158 -15.90 10.60 -29.65
CA VAL A 158 -14.55 10.83 -30.17
C VAL A 158 -14.23 12.33 -30.25
N ASP A 159 -15.15 13.16 -30.75
CA ASP A 159 -14.97 14.62 -30.82
C ASP A 159 -14.91 15.26 -29.43
N LEU A 160 -15.69 14.74 -28.48
CA LEU A 160 -15.63 15.16 -27.09
C LEU A 160 -14.27 14.78 -26.47
N LEU A 161 -13.81 13.53 -26.63
CA LEU A 161 -12.49 13.10 -26.17
C LEU A 161 -11.35 13.91 -26.80
N LYS A 162 -11.49 14.29 -28.07
CA LYS A 162 -10.53 15.16 -28.77
C LYS A 162 -10.38 16.52 -28.09
N ARG A 163 -11.44 17.03 -27.47
CA ARG A 163 -11.46 18.31 -26.73
C ARG A 163 -11.15 18.15 -25.23
N THR A 164 -11.50 17.01 -24.63
CA THR A 164 -11.44 16.80 -23.17
C THR A 164 -10.19 16.06 -22.71
N ASP A 165 -9.76 15.03 -23.43
CA ASP A 165 -8.58 14.23 -23.09
C ASP A 165 -7.92 13.64 -24.35
N PRO A 166 -7.07 14.43 -25.02
CA PRO A 166 -6.36 13.99 -26.22
C PRO A 166 -5.45 12.78 -25.97
N LYS A 167 -4.97 12.58 -24.73
CA LYS A 167 -4.12 11.43 -24.38
C LYS A 167 -4.93 10.15 -24.29
N LEU A 168 -6.12 10.21 -23.68
CA LEU A 168 -7.08 9.11 -23.66
C LEU A 168 -7.52 8.75 -25.08
N LEU A 169 -7.87 9.73 -25.91
CA LEU A 169 -8.21 9.50 -27.32
C LEU A 169 -7.10 8.75 -28.04
N MET A 170 -5.83 9.09 -27.80
CA MET A 170 -4.69 8.41 -28.40
C MET A 170 -4.57 6.94 -27.98
N ARG A 171 -4.76 6.64 -26.69
CA ARG A 171 -4.74 5.26 -26.19
C ARG A 171 -5.87 4.44 -26.80
N ILE A 172 -7.07 5.00 -26.86
CA ILE A 172 -8.25 4.36 -27.45
C ILE A 172 -8.04 4.16 -28.96
N SER A 173 -7.51 5.14 -29.68
CA SER A 173 -7.22 5.05 -31.12
C SER A 173 -6.24 3.91 -31.42
N ARG A 174 -5.18 3.75 -30.62
CA ARG A 174 -4.23 2.63 -30.76
C ARG A 174 -4.89 1.28 -30.51
N LYS A 175 -5.73 1.17 -29.47
CA LYS A 175 -6.51 -0.04 -29.20
C LYS A 175 -7.47 -0.35 -30.35
N MET A 176 -8.12 0.66 -30.93
CA MET A 176 -8.99 0.52 -32.10
C MET A 176 -8.22 0.02 -33.32
N LEU A 177 -7.08 0.63 -33.64
CA LEU A 177 -6.24 0.20 -34.75
C LEU A 177 -5.82 -1.27 -34.61
N ASN A 178 -5.35 -1.68 -33.41
CA ASN A 178 -5.00 -3.08 -33.15
C ASN A 178 -6.21 -4.01 -33.28
N TYR A 179 -7.39 -3.59 -32.80
CA TYR A 179 -8.62 -4.35 -32.94
C TYR A 179 -9.02 -4.53 -34.41
N LEU A 180 -8.94 -3.49 -35.23
CA LEU A 180 -9.22 -3.56 -36.66
C LEU A 180 -8.25 -4.50 -37.38
N CYS A 181 -6.95 -4.45 -37.03
CA CYS A 181 -5.95 -5.37 -37.57
C CYS A 181 -6.20 -6.83 -37.16
N TRP A 182 -6.59 -7.11 -35.90
CA TRP A 182 -6.95 -8.46 -35.48
C TRP A 182 -8.20 -9.02 -36.18
N ASN A 183 -9.08 -8.15 -36.65
CA ASN A 183 -10.24 -8.52 -37.48
C ASN A 183 -9.89 -8.63 -38.98
N GLY A 184 -8.63 -8.45 -39.38
CA GLY A 184 -8.15 -8.65 -40.75
C GLY A 184 -8.49 -7.52 -41.73
N ILE A 185 -8.70 -6.29 -41.24
CA ILE A 185 -9.04 -5.15 -42.10
C ILE A 185 -7.76 -4.60 -42.76
N GLU A 186 -7.61 -4.82 -44.07
CA GLU A 186 -6.41 -4.42 -44.84
C GLU A 186 -6.06 -2.94 -44.73
N GLU A 187 -7.06 -2.06 -44.67
CA GLU A 187 -6.87 -0.60 -44.59
C GLU A 187 -6.26 -0.18 -43.25
N ALA A 188 -6.63 -0.88 -42.17
CA ALA A 188 -6.02 -0.71 -40.85
C ALA A 188 -4.58 -1.24 -40.82
N GLU A 189 -4.31 -2.37 -41.48
CA GLU A 189 -2.95 -2.91 -41.60
C GLU A 189 -2.01 -1.98 -42.37
N ARG A 190 -2.47 -1.35 -43.46
CA ARG A 190 -1.68 -0.34 -44.21
C ARG A 190 -1.39 0.91 -43.37
N LEU A 191 -2.32 1.32 -42.50
CA LEU A 191 -2.06 2.35 -41.50
C LEU A 191 -1.00 1.92 -40.48
N LEU A 192 -1.06 0.66 -40.03
CA LEU A 192 -0.10 0.11 -39.08
C LEU A 192 1.32 -0.02 -39.67
N GLU A 193 1.46 -0.28 -40.98
CA GLU A 193 2.74 -0.23 -41.71
C GLU A 193 3.38 1.18 -41.72
N HIS A 194 2.57 2.24 -41.75
CA HIS A 194 3.06 3.62 -41.61
C HIS A 194 3.60 3.90 -40.20
N PHE A 195 3.07 3.22 -39.18
CA PHE A 195 3.53 3.30 -37.78
C PHE A 195 4.73 2.40 -37.48
N SER A 196 4.76 1.21 -38.07
CA SER A 196 5.78 0.19 -37.88
C SER A 196 6.05 -0.51 -39.21
N PRO A 197 7.07 -0.09 -39.98
CA PRO A 197 7.44 -0.70 -41.27
C PRO A 197 7.81 -2.18 -41.18
N ALA A 198 7.79 -2.77 -39.98
CA ALA A 198 8.15 -4.15 -39.71
C ALA A 198 7.00 -5.15 -39.81
N TYR A 199 5.76 -4.68 -39.97
CA TYR A 199 4.60 -5.54 -39.75
C TYR A 199 4.31 -6.50 -40.92
N LYS A 200 4.86 -6.25 -42.13
CA LYS A 200 4.52 -7.06 -43.32
C LYS A 200 5.69 -7.43 -44.26
N SER A 201 6.91 -6.96 -44.03
CA SER A 201 8.04 -7.48 -44.80
C SER A 201 8.54 -8.79 -44.19
N GLU A 202 8.48 -9.88 -44.94
CA GLU A 202 9.27 -11.10 -44.68
C GLU A 202 10.79 -10.79 -44.58
N GLU A 203 11.19 -9.59 -45.02
CA GLU A 203 12.52 -8.99 -44.90
C GLU A 203 12.63 -7.93 -43.79
N SER A 204 11.78 -7.92 -42.77
CA SER A 204 11.90 -6.95 -41.68
C SER A 204 13.16 -7.23 -40.84
N GLU A 205 14.16 -6.37 -40.97
CA GLU A 205 15.33 -6.31 -40.06
C GLU A 205 14.95 -6.08 -38.58
N LEU A 206 13.69 -5.80 -38.25
CA LEU A 206 13.18 -5.72 -36.87
C LEU A 206 12.87 -7.10 -36.26
N LEU A 207 12.67 -8.14 -37.09
CA LEU A 207 12.55 -9.54 -36.65
C LEU A 207 13.89 -10.28 -36.67
N LYS A 208 14.90 -9.71 -37.35
CA LYS A 208 16.29 -10.15 -37.22
C LYS A 208 16.82 -9.55 -35.91
N GLU A 209 17.13 -10.38 -34.91
CA GLU A 209 17.74 -9.98 -33.63
C GLU A 209 19.13 -9.35 -33.84
N ILE A 210 19.20 -8.17 -34.43
CA ILE A 210 20.43 -7.43 -34.65
C ILE A 210 20.57 -6.47 -33.47
N ASN A 211 21.63 -6.63 -32.67
CA ASN A 211 21.99 -5.76 -31.55
C ASN A 211 22.40 -4.34 -32.02
N ARG A 212 21.51 -3.60 -32.67
CA ARG A 212 21.71 -2.20 -33.04
C ARG A 212 20.47 -1.35 -32.73
N PRO A 213 20.64 -0.12 -32.21
CA PRO A 213 19.51 0.78 -31.97
C PRO A 213 18.90 1.27 -33.29
N TYR A 214 17.58 1.24 -33.38
CA TYR A 214 16.84 1.76 -34.54
C TYR A 214 16.67 3.28 -34.45
N GLN A 215 16.69 3.97 -35.60
CA GLN A 215 16.43 5.40 -35.65
C GLN A 215 14.95 5.69 -35.41
N LYS A 216 14.67 6.62 -34.48
CA LYS A 216 13.32 7.12 -34.18
C LYS A 216 12.78 7.85 -35.42
N LYS A 217 11.78 7.29 -36.10
CA LYS A 217 11.01 8.02 -37.10
C LYS A 217 10.01 8.95 -36.40
N ALA A 218 9.95 10.21 -36.81
CA ALA A 218 9.01 11.18 -36.26
C ALA A 218 7.58 10.83 -36.71
N VAL A 219 6.68 10.62 -35.75
CA VAL A 219 5.25 10.37 -36.02
C VAL A 219 4.63 11.71 -36.43
N SER A 220 4.23 11.84 -37.69
CA SER A 220 3.53 13.01 -38.21
C SER A 220 2.08 13.06 -37.68
N ASN A 221 1.60 14.27 -37.36
CA ASN A 221 0.23 14.63 -36.96
C ASN A 221 -0.64 13.53 -36.32
N ILE A 222 -0.34 13.28 -35.05
CA ILE A 222 -1.03 12.37 -34.12
C ILE A 222 -2.58 12.49 -34.16
N LEU A 223 -3.14 13.70 -34.31
CA LEU A 223 -4.59 13.93 -34.36
C LEU A 223 -5.24 13.50 -35.68
N ALA A 224 -4.59 13.74 -36.82
CA ALA A 224 -5.11 13.33 -38.14
C ALA A 224 -5.24 11.80 -38.22
N ILE A 225 -4.32 11.08 -37.58
CA ILE A 225 -4.32 9.62 -37.62
C ILE A 225 -5.46 9.02 -36.79
N SER A 226 -5.86 9.66 -35.69
CA SER A 226 -7.03 9.21 -34.94
C SER A 226 -8.32 9.28 -35.77
N GLU A 227 -8.46 10.31 -36.61
CA GLU A 227 -9.62 10.46 -37.50
C GLU A 227 -9.65 9.36 -38.56
N ASP A 228 -8.51 9.02 -39.15
CA ASP A 228 -8.41 7.94 -40.12
C ASP A 228 -8.75 6.57 -39.51
N ILE A 229 -8.28 6.29 -38.29
CA ILE A 229 -8.57 5.04 -37.58
C ILE A 229 -10.08 4.89 -37.34
N PHE A 230 -10.73 5.94 -36.84
CA PHE A 230 -12.16 5.88 -36.54
C PHE A 230 -13.04 5.98 -37.79
N ARG A 231 -12.56 6.60 -38.87
CA ARG A 231 -13.19 6.52 -40.19
C ARG A 231 -13.24 5.09 -40.68
N ILE A 232 -12.11 4.38 -40.67
CA ILE A 232 -12.04 2.96 -41.06
C ILE A 232 -12.89 2.09 -40.12
N ALA A 233 -12.89 2.37 -38.81
CA ALA A 233 -13.78 1.67 -37.90
C ALA A 233 -15.26 1.85 -38.30
N GLY A 234 -15.67 3.07 -38.64
CA GLY A 234 -17.04 3.38 -39.08
C GLY A 234 -17.44 2.75 -40.42
N ASP A 235 -16.47 2.44 -41.28
CA ASP A 235 -16.72 1.81 -42.59
C ASP A 235 -16.84 0.27 -42.48
N HIS A 236 -16.23 -0.35 -41.45
CA HIS A 236 -16.10 -1.82 -41.34
C HIS A 236 -16.75 -2.45 -40.10
N LEU A 237 -17.07 -1.69 -39.06
CA LEU A 237 -17.68 -2.18 -37.82
C LEU A 237 -19.08 -1.61 -37.59
N SER A 238 -19.93 -2.32 -36.84
CA SER A 238 -21.22 -1.78 -36.42
C SER A 238 -21.07 -0.68 -35.36
N GLU A 239 -22.00 0.27 -35.31
CA GLU A 239 -21.99 1.34 -34.30
C GLU A 239 -21.95 0.79 -32.86
N THR A 240 -22.67 -0.31 -32.61
CA THR A 240 -22.69 -0.99 -31.33
C THR A 240 -21.34 -1.57 -30.92
N GLU A 241 -20.55 -2.08 -31.88
CA GLU A 241 -19.21 -2.63 -31.61
C GLU A 241 -18.21 -1.52 -31.34
N ILE A 242 -18.29 -0.41 -32.08
CA ILE A 242 -17.43 0.77 -31.88
C ILE A 242 -17.72 1.39 -30.51
N LEU A 243 -18.99 1.65 -30.19
CA LEU A 243 -19.40 2.20 -28.90
C LEU A 243 -19.01 1.28 -27.74
N GLY A 244 -19.29 -0.01 -27.84
CA GLY A 244 -18.93 -0.99 -26.82
C GLY A 244 -17.42 -1.05 -26.58
N SER A 245 -16.62 -0.98 -27.65
CA SER A 245 -15.16 -0.97 -27.57
C SER A 245 -14.62 0.31 -26.93
N ILE A 246 -15.11 1.48 -27.34
CA ILE A 246 -14.73 2.77 -26.76
C ILE A 246 -15.09 2.82 -25.27
N GLN A 247 -16.33 2.46 -24.92
CA GLN A 247 -16.79 2.44 -23.52
C GLN A 247 -15.95 1.48 -22.67
N LYS A 248 -15.66 0.28 -23.17
CA LYS A 248 -14.78 -0.68 -22.51
C LYS A 248 -13.39 -0.11 -22.28
N TRP A 249 -12.79 0.54 -23.27
CA TRP A 249 -11.43 1.08 -23.14
C TRP A 249 -11.35 2.36 -22.29
N ILE A 250 -12.40 3.17 -22.24
CA ILE A 250 -12.51 4.27 -21.27
C ILE A 250 -12.62 3.71 -19.85
N LYS A 251 -13.42 2.66 -19.65
CA LYS A 251 -13.54 1.95 -18.37
C LYS A 251 -12.19 1.36 -17.94
N ASP A 252 -11.46 0.74 -18.87
CA ASP A 252 -10.09 0.27 -18.63
C ASP A 252 -9.18 1.43 -18.20
N ASP A 253 -9.23 2.58 -18.85
CA ASP A 253 -8.38 3.74 -18.54
C ASP A 253 -8.57 4.26 -17.11
N ARG A 254 -9.80 4.15 -16.57
CA ARG A 254 -10.07 4.49 -15.16
C ARG A 254 -9.25 3.66 -14.17
N SER A 255 -8.69 2.53 -14.58
CA SER A 255 -7.80 1.70 -13.76
C SER A 255 -6.30 2.00 -13.92
N ASP A 256 -5.91 2.85 -14.88
CA ASP A 256 -4.49 3.12 -15.19
C ASP A 256 -3.74 3.77 -13.99
N PHE A 257 -4.45 4.43 -13.07
CA PHE A 257 -3.84 4.98 -11.85
C PHE A 257 -3.20 3.88 -10.98
N LEU A 258 -3.77 2.67 -10.97
CA LEU A 258 -3.26 1.53 -10.20
C LEU A 258 -1.93 1.02 -10.76
N VAL A 259 -1.84 0.95 -12.09
CA VAL A 259 -0.64 0.51 -12.79
C VAL A 259 0.49 1.51 -12.56
N ASN A 260 0.21 2.80 -12.73
CA ASN A 260 1.22 3.85 -12.55
C ASN A 260 1.79 3.87 -11.13
N ILE A 261 0.97 3.62 -10.10
CA ILE A 261 1.43 3.61 -8.72
C ILE A 261 2.29 2.37 -8.44
N LEU A 262 1.90 1.18 -8.89
CA LEU A 262 2.69 -0.02 -8.59
C LEU A 262 3.93 -0.20 -9.47
N GLU A 263 3.91 0.28 -10.70
CA GLU A 263 5.07 0.23 -11.60
C GLU A 263 6.09 1.32 -11.28
N ASN A 264 5.68 2.41 -10.63
CA ASN A 264 6.61 3.43 -10.15
C ASN A 264 7.35 2.94 -8.90
N PRO A 265 8.68 2.70 -8.97
CA PRO A 265 9.46 2.25 -7.82
C PRO A 265 9.45 3.27 -6.65
N GLY A 266 9.21 4.54 -6.95
CA GLY A 266 9.15 5.62 -5.96
C GLY A 266 7.82 5.73 -5.21
N SER A 267 6.84 4.86 -5.48
CA SER A 267 5.56 4.90 -4.77
C SER A 267 5.69 4.38 -3.34
N THR A 268 5.20 5.18 -2.40
CA THR A 268 5.22 4.88 -0.96
C THR A 268 4.08 3.92 -0.60
N LEU A 269 4.14 3.31 0.58
CA LEU A 269 3.01 2.50 1.09
C LEU A 269 1.74 3.34 1.29
N SER A 270 1.86 4.64 1.57
CA SER A 270 0.70 5.54 1.64
C SER A 270 0.01 5.69 0.28
N ASP A 271 0.79 5.81 -0.80
CA ASP A 271 0.25 5.88 -2.16
C ASP A 271 -0.45 4.58 -2.56
N ILE A 272 0.15 3.45 -2.20
CA ILE A 272 -0.41 2.12 -2.45
C ILE A 272 -1.71 1.91 -1.65
N THR A 273 -1.73 2.34 -0.39
CA THR A 273 -2.92 2.26 0.47
C THR A 273 -4.07 3.06 -0.13
N SER A 274 -3.81 4.33 -0.47
CA SER A 274 -4.79 5.21 -1.10
C SER A 274 -5.30 4.64 -2.44
N ALA A 275 -4.41 4.00 -3.21
CA ALA A 275 -4.77 3.38 -4.48
C ALA A 275 -5.69 2.18 -4.32
N ILE A 276 -5.42 1.30 -3.34
CA ILE A 276 -6.24 0.13 -3.03
C ILE A 276 -7.58 0.54 -2.43
N GLU A 277 -7.61 1.53 -1.53
CA GLU A 277 -8.85 2.09 -1.01
C GLU A 277 -9.74 2.64 -2.12
N ARG A 278 -9.14 3.42 -3.03
CA ARG A 278 -9.85 3.95 -4.20
C ARG A 278 -10.36 2.81 -5.10
N TYR A 279 -9.55 1.77 -5.33
CA TYR A 279 -10.00 0.60 -6.08
C TYR A 279 -11.20 -0.08 -5.40
N HIS A 280 -11.09 -0.38 -4.11
CA HIS A 280 -12.14 -1.06 -3.33
C HIS A 280 -13.46 -0.29 -3.34
N HIS A 281 -13.43 1.04 -3.28
CA HIS A 281 -14.64 1.87 -3.38
C HIS A 281 -15.23 1.97 -4.80
N LEU A 282 -14.41 1.82 -5.84
CA LEU A 282 -14.84 1.87 -7.24
C LEU A 282 -15.34 0.51 -7.77
N THR A 283 -14.91 -0.62 -7.19
CA THR A 283 -15.34 -1.96 -7.61
C THR A 283 -16.87 -2.13 -7.56
N PRO A 284 -17.58 -1.75 -6.48
CA PRO A 284 -19.06 -1.80 -6.45
C PRO A 284 -19.74 -0.87 -7.45
N GLN A 285 -19.06 0.19 -7.90
CA GLN A 285 -19.54 1.13 -8.93
C GLN A 285 -19.32 0.60 -10.35
N GLY A 286 -18.96 -0.69 -10.46
CA GLY A 286 -18.77 -1.39 -11.71
C GLY A 286 -17.38 -1.26 -12.29
N LEU A 287 -16.35 -0.81 -11.55
CA LEU A 287 -14.96 -0.90 -12.01
C LEU A 287 -14.56 -2.38 -12.08
N GLU A 288 -14.25 -2.86 -13.27
CA GLU A 288 -13.75 -4.22 -13.49
C GLU A 288 -12.40 -4.13 -14.18
N LEU A 289 -11.43 -4.88 -13.67
CA LEU A 289 -10.12 -5.00 -14.29
C LEU A 289 -10.16 -6.11 -15.34
N PRO A 290 -9.66 -5.89 -16.56
CA PRO A 290 -9.37 -6.98 -17.47
C PRO A 290 -8.44 -8.01 -16.82
N THR A 291 -8.70 -9.30 -17.03
CA THR A 291 -7.96 -10.39 -16.36
C THR A 291 -6.42 -10.30 -16.45
N PRO A 292 -5.79 -9.85 -17.56
CA PRO A 292 -4.33 -9.69 -17.59
C PRO A 292 -3.84 -8.55 -16.70
N ARG A 293 -4.61 -7.45 -16.62
CA ARG A 293 -4.28 -6.29 -15.76
C ARG A 293 -4.43 -6.64 -14.30
N GLU A 294 -5.50 -7.33 -13.94
CA GLU A 294 -5.74 -7.79 -12.57
C GLU A 294 -4.63 -8.72 -12.08
N LYS A 295 -4.21 -9.68 -12.93
CA LYS A 295 -3.09 -10.57 -12.64
C LYS A 295 -1.77 -9.81 -12.48
N GLY A 296 -1.52 -8.82 -13.36
CA GLY A 296 -0.35 -7.94 -13.24
C GLY A 296 -0.35 -7.16 -11.93
N PHE A 297 -1.50 -6.58 -11.57
CA PHE A 297 -1.70 -5.81 -10.33
C PHE A 297 -1.46 -6.67 -9.09
N ARG A 298 -2.08 -7.85 -9.03
CA ARG A 298 -1.90 -8.84 -7.97
C ARG A 298 -0.44 -9.22 -7.79
N VAL A 299 0.26 -9.54 -8.88
CA VAL A 299 1.69 -9.89 -8.83
C VAL A 299 2.54 -8.71 -8.34
N ALA A 300 2.23 -7.48 -8.78
CA ALA A 300 2.93 -6.29 -8.34
C ALA A 300 2.72 -6.03 -6.83
N LEU A 301 1.51 -6.19 -6.30
CA LEU A 301 1.23 -6.08 -4.86
C LEU A 301 1.96 -7.13 -4.04
N ILE A 302 1.91 -8.41 -4.45
CA ILE A 302 2.64 -9.50 -3.78
C ILE A 302 4.13 -9.15 -3.74
N ARG A 303 4.70 -8.70 -4.85
CA ARG A 303 6.11 -8.32 -4.93
C ARG A 303 6.43 -7.15 -4.00
N ARG A 304 5.59 -6.13 -4.03
CA ARG A 304 5.81 -4.84 -3.36
C ARG A 304 5.63 -4.91 -1.85
N LEU A 305 4.71 -5.74 -1.35
CA LEU A 305 4.35 -5.80 0.08
C LEU A 305 4.88 -7.06 0.77
N LEU A 306 4.99 -8.18 0.05
CA LEU A 306 5.30 -9.49 0.64
C LEU A 306 6.74 -9.92 0.31
N THR A 307 7.04 -10.24 -0.95
CA THR A 307 8.34 -10.83 -1.32
C THR A 307 8.63 -10.79 -2.82
N ASP A 308 9.91 -10.67 -3.19
CA ASP A 308 10.37 -10.72 -4.59
C ASP A 308 10.63 -12.15 -5.09
N GLN A 309 10.45 -13.16 -4.24
CA GLN A 309 10.76 -14.53 -4.60
C GLN A 309 9.77 -15.07 -5.65
N SER A 310 10.27 -15.38 -6.85
CA SER A 310 9.46 -15.87 -7.96
C SER A 310 8.65 -17.13 -7.63
N GLN A 311 9.19 -18.05 -6.82
CA GLN A 311 8.49 -19.27 -6.41
C GLN A 311 7.27 -18.96 -5.53
N PHE A 312 7.45 -18.08 -4.52
CA PHE A 312 6.35 -17.61 -3.68
C PHE A 312 5.28 -16.90 -4.51
N ILE A 313 5.69 -15.95 -5.37
CA ILE A 313 4.79 -15.19 -6.25
C ILE A 313 4.00 -16.13 -7.16
N ASN A 314 4.65 -17.17 -7.69
CA ASN A 314 4.01 -18.14 -8.57
C ASN A 314 2.88 -18.92 -7.89
N ILE A 315 2.99 -19.19 -6.59
CA ILE A 315 1.93 -19.82 -5.82
C ILE A 315 0.88 -18.76 -5.46
N ALA A 316 1.33 -17.68 -4.82
CA ALA A 316 0.48 -16.63 -4.25
C ALA A 316 -0.49 -16.00 -5.25
N LYS A 317 -0.07 -15.79 -6.51
CA LYS A 317 -0.93 -15.20 -7.55
C LYS A 317 -2.19 -16.02 -7.88
N HIS A 318 -2.27 -17.29 -7.45
CA HIS A 318 -3.46 -18.13 -7.66
C HIS A 318 -4.42 -18.12 -6.46
N PHE A 319 -3.97 -17.66 -5.30
CA PHE A 319 -4.74 -17.74 -4.05
C PHE A 319 -5.08 -16.38 -3.46
N ILE A 320 -4.25 -15.37 -3.69
CA ILE A 320 -4.45 -14.02 -3.16
C ILE A 320 -5.17 -13.18 -4.21
N GLU A 321 -6.24 -12.51 -3.82
CA GLU A 321 -7.00 -11.56 -4.63
C GLU A 321 -6.63 -10.12 -4.27
N VAL A 322 -7.06 -9.14 -5.08
CA VAL A 322 -6.71 -7.73 -4.85
C VAL A 322 -7.34 -7.19 -3.56
N ASP A 323 -8.60 -7.54 -3.31
CA ASP A 323 -9.34 -7.09 -2.12
C ASP A 323 -8.75 -7.65 -0.81
N ASP A 324 -7.99 -8.74 -0.85
CA ASP A 324 -7.30 -9.26 0.33
C ASP A 324 -6.28 -8.26 0.89
N PHE A 325 -5.69 -7.43 0.02
CA PHE A 325 -4.73 -6.40 0.42
C PHE A 325 -5.40 -5.22 1.12
N TYR A 326 -6.67 -4.93 0.84
CA TYR A 326 -7.41 -3.87 1.53
C TYR A 326 -7.43 -4.13 3.04
N ASN A 327 -7.84 -5.35 3.44
CA ASN A 327 -7.87 -5.75 4.84
C ASN A 327 -6.47 -5.80 5.46
N LEU A 328 -5.47 -6.25 4.70
CA LEU A 328 -4.08 -6.32 5.15
C LEU A 328 -3.55 -4.92 5.49
N LEU A 329 -3.75 -3.94 4.61
CA LEU A 329 -3.22 -2.58 4.76
C LEU A 329 -3.74 -1.84 5.98
N HIS A 330 -5.00 -2.08 6.38
CA HIS A 330 -5.56 -1.52 7.63
C HIS A 330 -4.87 -2.03 8.90
N HIS A 331 -4.12 -3.13 8.81
CA HIS A 331 -3.37 -3.72 9.93
C HIS A 331 -1.85 -3.53 9.79
N ILE A 332 -1.38 -2.69 8.86
CA ILE A 332 0.05 -2.37 8.70
C ILE A 332 0.35 -1.01 9.32
N ILE A 333 1.36 -0.98 10.16
CA ILE A 333 1.98 0.22 10.73
C ILE A 333 3.27 0.48 9.93
N PHE A 334 3.45 1.70 9.46
CA PHE A 334 4.59 2.08 8.64
C PHE A 334 4.96 3.56 8.83
N PRO A 335 6.25 3.93 8.65
CA PRO A 335 6.68 5.32 8.71
C PRO A 335 6.26 6.11 7.46
N ALA A 336 6.22 7.44 7.56
CA ALA A 336 6.01 8.33 6.42
C ALA A 336 7.08 8.08 5.34
N GLY A 337 6.63 7.83 4.11
CA GLY A 337 7.52 7.48 3.00
C GLY A 337 8.01 6.03 3.00
N SER A 338 7.35 5.12 3.73
CA SER A 338 7.77 3.72 3.77
C SER A 338 7.77 3.04 2.40
N HIS A 339 8.82 2.27 2.15
CA HIS A 339 8.96 1.35 1.03
C HIS A 339 9.15 -0.11 1.47
N GLY A 340 9.11 -0.39 2.78
CA GLY A 340 9.32 -1.70 3.35
C GLY A 340 8.25 -2.74 3.00
N LYS A 341 8.58 -3.99 3.32
CA LYS A 341 7.71 -5.18 3.16
C LYS A 341 7.34 -5.71 4.55
N LEU A 342 6.54 -6.78 4.59
CA LEU A 342 6.12 -7.41 5.86
C LEU A 342 7.08 -8.50 6.36
N GLY A 343 7.99 -8.98 5.52
CA GLY A 343 8.92 -10.07 5.82
C GLY A 343 8.36 -11.48 5.62
N GLY A 344 9.24 -12.48 5.73
CA GLY A 344 8.99 -13.87 5.37
C GLY A 344 7.84 -14.52 6.15
N LYS A 345 7.89 -14.49 7.49
CA LYS A 345 6.84 -15.08 8.34
C LYS A 345 5.47 -14.45 8.10
N SER A 346 5.41 -13.12 8.03
CA SER A 346 4.17 -12.40 7.75
C SER A 346 3.60 -12.77 6.38
N ALA A 347 4.45 -12.80 5.35
CA ALA A 347 4.07 -13.18 4.00
C ALA A 347 3.60 -14.64 3.93
N GLY A 348 4.31 -15.56 4.57
CA GLY A 348 3.96 -16.98 4.65
C GLY A 348 2.62 -17.21 5.35
N LEU A 349 2.40 -16.57 6.50
CA LEU A 349 1.13 -16.65 7.22
C LEU A 349 -0.03 -16.06 6.41
N PHE A 350 0.19 -14.91 5.77
CA PHE A 350 -0.83 -14.28 4.92
C PHE A 350 -1.21 -15.21 3.75
N LEU A 351 -0.23 -15.73 3.02
CA LEU A 351 -0.48 -16.68 1.92
C LEU A 351 -1.22 -17.94 2.40
N ALA A 352 -0.77 -18.54 3.51
CA ALA A 352 -1.41 -19.73 4.07
C ALA A 352 -2.88 -19.45 4.44
N THR A 353 -3.17 -18.28 5.00
CA THR A 353 -4.54 -17.85 5.33
C THR A 353 -5.41 -17.77 4.08
N GLN A 354 -4.89 -17.20 2.98
CA GLN A 354 -5.67 -17.10 1.73
C GLN A 354 -5.86 -18.45 1.04
N ILE A 355 -4.87 -19.34 1.11
CA ILE A 355 -5.01 -20.72 0.63
C ILE A 355 -6.15 -21.41 1.40
N LEU A 356 -6.19 -21.30 2.72
CA LEU A 356 -7.24 -21.91 3.53
C LEU A 356 -8.62 -21.35 3.18
N LYS A 357 -8.77 -20.01 3.12
CA LYS A 357 -10.03 -19.36 2.76
C LYS A 357 -10.55 -19.80 1.38
N LYS A 358 -9.69 -19.86 0.37
CA LYS A 358 -10.08 -20.24 -0.99
C LYS A 358 -10.46 -21.71 -1.13
N ASN A 359 -9.90 -22.59 -0.30
CA ASN A 359 -10.21 -24.02 -0.30
C ASN A 359 -11.34 -24.40 0.67
N LEU A 360 -11.85 -23.44 1.47
CA LEU A 360 -12.91 -23.66 2.44
C LEU A 360 -14.22 -24.11 1.78
N GLU A 361 -14.48 -23.66 0.54
CA GLU A 361 -15.62 -24.10 -0.26
C GLU A 361 -15.55 -25.58 -0.68
N GLN A 362 -14.34 -26.15 -0.73
CA GLN A 362 -14.10 -27.52 -1.18
C GLN A 362 -13.96 -28.51 -0.02
N GLN A 363 -13.57 -28.03 1.17
CA GLN A 363 -13.34 -28.85 2.36
C GLN A 363 -13.88 -28.18 3.61
N GLU A 364 -15.02 -28.68 4.08
CA GLU A 364 -15.73 -28.16 5.26
C GLU A 364 -14.87 -28.24 6.55
N LEU A 365 -13.97 -29.24 6.65
CA LEU A 365 -13.03 -29.42 7.77
C LEU A 365 -12.04 -28.25 7.94
N LEU A 366 -11.82 -27.44 6.90
CA LEU A 366 -10.95 -26.27 6.98
C LEU A 366 -11.65 -25.06 7.62
N GLY A 367 -12.98 -25.10 7.75
CA GLY A 367 -13.80 -24.02 8.29
C GLY A 367 -13.48 -23.64 9.74
N ASP A 368 -13.02 -24.61 10.53
CA ASP A 368 -12.69 -24.42 11.95
C ASP A 368 -11.28 -23.86 12.18
N ILE A 369 -10.45 -23.77 11.13
CA ILE A 369 -9.09 -23.25 11.25
C ILE A 369 -9.14 -21.72 11.35
N LYS A 370 -8.74 -21.20 12.51
CA LYS A 370 -8.70 -19.76 12.78
C LYS A 370 -7.28 -19.25 12.78
N THR A 371 -7.10 -18.04 12.25
CA THR A 371 -5.86 -17.29 12.36
C THR A 371 -6.02 -16.19 13.41
N PRO A 372 -5.07 -16.01 14.34
CA PRO A 372 -5.19 -14.99 15.37
C PRO A 372 -5.13 -13.59 14.76
N LYS A 373 -5.75 -12.62 15.44
CA LYS A 373 -5.66 -11.21 15.07
C LYS A 373 -4.19 -10.79 15.02
N THR A 374 -3.80 -10.11 13.94
CA THR A 374 -2.40 -9.82 13.64
C THR A 374 -2.26 -8.42 13.06
N TRP A 375 -1.31 -7.67 13.62
CA TRP A 375 -0.85 -6.38 13.11
C TRP A 375 0.60 -6.51 12.67
N TYR A 376 1.00 -5.68 11.70
CA TYR A 376 2.32 -5.75 11.09
C TYR A 376 3.02 -4.40 11.17
N LEU A 377 4.33 -4.42 11.34
CA LEU A 377 5.21 -3.27 11.23
C LEU A 377 6.19 -3.54 10.09
N THR A 378 6.33 -2.56 9.20
CA THR A 378 7.12 -2.74 7.98
C THR A 378 8.61 -2.92 8.24
N SER A 379 9.29 -3.56 7.30
CA SER A 379 10.68 -3.95 7.44
C SER A 379 11.66 -2.78 7.51
N ASP A 380 11.34 -1.68 6.84
CA ASP A 380 12.10 -0.43 6.82
C ASP A 380 11.88 0.45 8.05
N ALA A 381 10.91 0.11 8.92
CA ALA A 381 10.65 0.86 10.14
C ALA A 381 11.86 0.84 11.10
N ILE A 382 12.69 -0.22 11.06
CA ILE A 382 13.95 -0.27 11.80
C ILE A 382 14.94 0.80 11.32
N LEU A 383 15.00 1.06 10.00
CA LEU A 383 15.88 2.08 9.42
C LEU A 383 15.40 3.47 9.82
N ASN A 384 14.09 3.71 9.77
CA ASN A 384 13.50 4.96 10.22
C ASN A 384 13.75 5.20 11.71
N PHE A 385 13.60 4.16 12.54
CA PHE A 385 13.94 4.22 13.97
C PHE A 385 15.41 4.57 14.21
N MET A 386 16.35 3.95 13.49
CA MET A 386 17.77 4.26 13.63
C MET A 386 18.09 5.70 13.22
N HIS A 387 17.55 6.16 12.09
CA HIS A 387 17.75 7.55 11.63
C HIS A 387 17.14 8.57 12.61
N TYR A 388 15.95 8.29 13.14
CA TYR A 388 15.29 9.16 14.11
C TYR A 388 16.11 9.35 15.40
N ASN A 389 16.92 8.35 15.75
CA ASN A 389 17.72 8.32 16.98
C ASN A 389 19.23 8.52 16.74
N ASN A 390 19.66 8.85 15.52
CA ASN A 390 21.07 9.01 15.15
C ASN A 390 21.93 7.76 15.45
N LEU A 391 21.42 6.57 15.12
CA LEU A 391 22.06 5.27 15.38
C LEU A 391 22.60 4.60 14.11
N GLU A 392 22.93 5.37 13.07
CA GLU A 392 23.35 4.84 11.77
C GLU A 392 24.64 4.01 11.86
N GLU A 393 25.53 4.33 12.81
CA GLU A 393 26.78 3.60 13.08
C GLU A 393 26.56 2.12 13.47
N ILE A 394 25.38 1.77 13.98
CA ILE A 394 25.07 0.40 14.41
C ILE A 394 25.03 -0.56 13.22
N VAL A 395 24.79 -0.06 12.01
CA VAL A 395 24.82 -0.86 10.78
C VAL A 395 26.21 -1.46 10.52
N GLU A 396 27.27 -0.82 11.03
CA GLU A 396 28.65 -1.30 10.88
C GLU A 396 28.94 -2.59 11.66
N GLN A 397 28.11 -2.94 12.65
CA GLN A 397 28.27 -4.17 13.45
C GLN A 397 28.41 -5.43 12.58
N LYS A 398 27.70 -5.47 11.45
CA LYS A 398 27.72 -6.63 10.54
C LYS A 398 29.08 -6.84 9.84
N TYR A 399 29.96 -5.85 9.87
CA TYR A 399 31.30 -5.92 9.26
C TYR A 399 32.43 -6.06 10.29
N LYS A 400 32.10 -6.09 11.58
CA LYS A 400 33.07 -6.30 12.65
C LYS A 400 33.36 -7.78 12.86
N GLU A 401 34.50 -8.06 13.47
CA GLU A 401 34.83 -9.41 13.94
C GLU A 401 33.80 -9.89 14.97
N ILE A 402 33.40 -11.16 14.90
CA ILE A 402 32.27 -11.68 15.70
C ILE A 402 32.51 -11.57 17.22
N GLY A 403 33.78 -11.64 17.64
CA GLY A 403 34.18 -11.42 19.03
C GLY A 403 33.89 -10.00 19.51
N GLN A 404 34.11 -8.99 18.65
CA GLN A 404 33.81 -7.59 18.95
C GLN A 404 32.29 -7.36 19.00
N VAL A 405 31.54 -7.90 18.04
CA VAL A 405 30.06 -7.84 18.04
C VAL A 405 29.50 -8.38 19.34
N ARG A 406 30.01 -9.53 19.81
CA ARG A 406 29.56 -10.13 21.08
C ARG A 406 29.84 -9.25 22.29
N GLN A 407 30.95 -8.52 22.30
CA GLN A 407 31.31 -7.59 23.39
C GLN A 407 30.47 -6.31 23.36
N GLU A 408 30.18 -5.77 22.18
CA GLU A 408 29.43 -4.53 22.00
C GLU A 408 27.90 -4.73 22.07
N TYR A 409 27.40 -5.94 21.79
CA TYR A 409 25.96 -6.21 21.74
C TYR A 409 25.15 -5.78 22.98
N PRO A 410 25.63 -5.97 24.24
CA PRO A 410 24.94 -5.45 25.41
C PRO A 410 24.76 -3.92 25.39
N TYR A 411 25.72 -3.19 24.83
CA TYR A 411 25.64 -1.74 24.65
C TYR A 411 24.63 -1.37 23.55
N VAL A 412 24.64 -2.07 22.42
CA VAL A 412 23.62 -1.90 21.35
C VAL A 412 22.21 -2.11 21.91
N MET A 413 22.01 -3.20 22.66
CA MET A 413 20.75 -3.48 23.35
C MET A 413 20.32 -2.33 24.28
N HIS A 414 21.26 -1.81 25.07
CA HIS A 414 20.99 -0.71 25.99
C HIS A 414 20.60 0.58 25.26
N ILE A 415 21.31 0.96 24.20
CA ILE A 415 20.98 2.16 23.42
C ILE A 415 19.58 2.04 22.82
N PHE A 416 19.30 0.90 22.17
CA PHE A 416 18.01 0.67 21.53
C PHE A 416 16.88 0.82 22.55
N LYS A 417 16.97 0.13 23.69
CA LYS A 417 15.98 0.17 24.78
C LYS A 417 15.72 1.58 25.35
N ASN A 418 16.69 2.47 25.28
CA ASN A 418 16.57 3.86 25.75
C ASN A 418 16.22 4.86 24.63
N SER A 419 16.04 4.40 23.39
CA SER A 419 15.75 5.23 22.24
C SER A 419 14.24 5.26 21.96
N PRO A 420 13.62 6.45 21.80
CA PRO A 420 12.19 6.55 21.50
C PRO A 420 11.85 6.04 20.09
N LEU A 421 10.66 5.46 19.95
CA LEU A 421 10.07 5.19 18.63
C LEU A 421 9.53 6.50 18.01
N PRO A 422 9.57 6.64 16.67
CA PRO A 422 8.99 7.77 15.98
C PRO A 422 7.48 7.95 16.28
N PRO A 423 6.96 9.20 16.36
CA PRO A 423 5.57 9.48 16.74
C PRO A 423 4.50 8.78 15.88
N GLU A 424 4.76 8.60 14.59
CA GLU A 424 3.85 7.93 13.66
C GLU A 424 3.69 6.44 14.01
N ILE A 425 4.80 5.77 14.32
CA ILE A 425 4.81 4.37 14.76
C ILE A 425 4.10 4.26 16.11
N LEU A 426 4.33 5.20 17.04
CA LEU A 426 3.63 5.23 18.33
C LEU A 426 2.12 5.32 18.17
N LYS A 427 1.65 6.18 17.26
CA LYS A 427 0.21 6.31 16.96
C LYS A 427 -0.35 5.00 16.40
N GLY A 428 0.33 4.38 15.44
CA GLY A 428 -0.08 3.09 14.88
C GLY A 428 -0.13 1.98 15.93
N LEU A 429 0.89 1.89 16.79
CA LEU A 429 0.92 0.90 17.89
C LEU A 429 -0.18 1.13 18.92
N SER A 430 -0.53 2.40 19.20
CA SER A 430 -1.66 2.73 20.07
C SER A 430 -2.99 2.25 19.48
N VAL A 431 -3.20 2.39 18.16
CA VAL A 431 -4.40 1.90 17.48
C VAL A 431 -4.44 0.38 17.52
N ALA A 432 -3.33 -0.30 17.23
CA ALA A 432 -3.23 -1.74 17.32
C ALA A 432 -3.56 -2.27 18.73
N LEU A 433 -3.06 -1.59 19.77
CA LEU A 433 -3.37 -1.97 21.17
C LEU A 433 -4.84 -1.77 21.55
N ASP A 434 -5.53 -0.81 20.95
CA ASP A 434 -6.97 -0.66 21.15
C ASP A 434 -7.72 -1.84 20.52
N ASP A 435 -7.31 -2.26 19.32
CA ASP A 435 -7.88 -3.39 18.60
C ASP A 435 -7.60 -4.76 19.27
N PHE A 436 -6.45 -4.90 19.94
CA PHE A 436 -6.10 -6.08 20.74
C PHE A 436 -6.73 -6.13 22.13
N GLU A 437 -7.33 -5.02 22.58
CA GLU A 437 -7.90 -4.88 23.91
C GLU A 437 -6.93 -5.31 25.03
N ASN A 438 -7.26 -6.35 25.81
CA ASN A 438 -6.46 -6.87 26.92
C ASN A 438 -5.89 -8.27 26.65
N ALA A 439 -5.95 -8.74 25.40
CA ALA A 439 -5.44 -10.06 25.05
C ALA A 439 -3.90 -10.06 25.12
N PRO A 440 -3.25 -11.08 25.72
CA PRO A 440 -1.79 -11.20 25.68
C PRO A 440 -1.30 -11.26 24.24
N LEU A 441 -0.12 -10.68 23.98
CA LEU A 441 0.41 -10.54 22.63
C LEU A 441 1.77 -11.21 22.50
N ILE A 442 2.14 -11.53 21.27
CA ILE A 442 3.48 -11.97 20.91
C ILE A 442 4.01 -11.08 19.80
N VAL A 443 5.21 -10.55 20.02
CA VAL A 443 5.95 -9.74 19.06
C VAL A 443 6.97 -10.64 18.39
N ARG A 444 6.82 -10.88 17.09
CA ARG A 444 7.65 -11.78 16.32
C ARG A 444 8.46 -11.02 15.27
N SER A 445 9.74 -11.37 15.17
CA SER A 445 10.57 -10.96 14.05
C SER A 445 10.04 -11.55 12.72
N SER A 446 10.11 -10.80 11.64
CA SER A 446 9.77 -11.22 10.28
C SER A 446 10.81 -10.66 9.31
N SER A 447 11.98 -11.30 9.22
CA SER A 447 13.08 -10.85 8.34
C SER A 447 12.73 -11.07 6.87
N LEU A 448 13.27 -10.24 5.96
CA LEU A 448 13.17 -10.46 4.50
C LEU A 448 13.89 -11.74 4.04
N LEU A 449 14.83 -12.23 4.84
CA LEU A 449 15.58 -13.45 4.58
C LEU A 449 14.87 -14.72 5.07
N GLU A 450 13.84 -14.57 5.91
CA GLU A 450 13.02 -15.70 6.34
C GLU A 450 12.28 -16.33 5.15
N ASP A 451 12.10 -17.65 5.23
CA ASP A 451 11.41 -18.47 4.22
C ASP A 451 12.01 -18.44 2.80
N ARG A 452 13.30 -18.10 2.67
CA ARG A 452 14.10 -18.42 1.48
C ARG A 452 14.45 -19.91 1.44
N MET A 453 14.16 -20.56 0.32
CA MET A 453 14.61 -21.93 0.04
C MET A 453 16.14 -22.03 0.19
N GLY A 454 16.61 -22.93 1.05
CA GLY A 454 18.03 -23.18 1.30
C GLY A 454 18.63 -22.41 2.49
N THR A 455 17.91 -21.45 3.07
CA THR A 455 18.36 -20.68 4.25
C THR A 455 17.26 -20.62 5.29
N ALA A 456 17.38 -21.43 6.35
CA ALA A 456 16.43 -21.41 7.46
C ALA A 456 16.90 -20.42 8.53
N PHE A 457 16.31 -19.23 8.57
CA PHE A 457 16.46 -18.28 9.69
C PHE A 457 15.52 -18.62 10.88
N ALA A 458 14.81 -19.74 10.80
CA ALA A 458 13.91 -20.21 11.83
C ALA A 458 14.64 -20.36 13.18
N GLY A 459 14.15 -19.64 14.20
CA GLY A 459 14.66 -19.70 15.57
C GLY A 459 15.95 -18.89 15.82
N LYS A 460 16.42 -18.07 14.87
CA LYS A 460 17.61 -17.21 15.06
C LYS A 460 17.27 -15.82 15.61
N TYR A 461 16.04 -15.36 15.41
CA TYR A 461 15.55 -14.08 15.88
C TYR A 461 14.53 -14.24 17.01
N LYS A 462 14.40 -13.20 17.86
CA LYS A 462 13.57 -13.24 19.05
C LYS A 462 12.07 -13.21 18.71
N SER A 463 11.28 -13.92 19.52
CA SER A 463 9.84 -13.77 19.63
C SER A 463 9.48 -13.57 21.09
N LEU A 464 8.86 -12.45 21.42
CA LEU A 464 8.68 -12.00 22.80
C LEU A 464 7.19 -11.97 23.16
N PHE A 465 6.83 -12.64 24.24
CA PHE A 465 5.47 -12.61 24.78
C PHE A 465 5.31 -11.41 25.71
N ILE A 466 4.17 -10.73 25.61
CA ILE A 466 3.77 -9.64 26.50
C ILE A 466 2.40 -9.94 27.08
N ALA A 467 2.26 -9.78 28.39
CA ALA A 467 1.01 -10.06 29.09
C ALA A 467 -0.13 -9.11 28.70
N ASN A 468 0.19 -7.92 28.20
CA ASN A 468 -0.75 -6.87 27.78
C ASN A 468 -1.77 -6.48 28.88
N GLN A 469 -1.29 -6.26 30.11
CA GLN A 469 -2.13 -5.90 31.26
C GLN A 469 -1.74 -4.53 31.86
N GLY A 470 -2.69 -3.89 32.54
CA GLY A 470 -2.50 -2.59 33.19
C GLY A 470 -3.11 -1.43 32.39
N SER A 471 -2.66 -0.21 32.67
CA SER A 471 -3.08 0.97 31.90
C SER A 471 -2.57 0.91 30.47
N LYS A 472 -3.25 1.61 29.55
CA LYS A 472 -2.84 1.68 28.14
C LYS A 472 -1.39 2.14 27.97
N GLU A 473 -0.93 3.08 28.78
CA GLU A 473 0.46 3.56 28.81
C GLU A 473 1.46 2.45 29.16
N LYS A 474 1.18 1.64 30.18
CA LYS A 474 2.06 0.52 30.56
C LYS A 474 2.09 -0.57 29.50
N ARG A 475 0.94 -0.88 28.90
CA ARG A 475 0.82 -1.84 27.80
C ARG A 475 1.59 -1.37 26.56
N LEU A 476 1.44 -0.08 26.21
CA LEU A 476 2.17 0.54 25.11
C LEU A 476 3.68 0.52 25.37
N ALA A 477 4.13 0.91 26.56
CA ALA A 477 5.54 0.84 26.93
C ALA A 477 6.11 -0.59 26.82
N ALA A 478 5.38 -1.61 27.28
CA ALA A 478 5.80 -3.01 27.18
C ALA A 478 5.85 -3.50 25.71
N LEU A 479 4.89 -3.09 24.87
CA LEU A 479 4.89 -3.42 23.45
C LEU A 479 6.09 -2.76 22.73
N MET A 480 6.34 -1.48 22.99
CA MET A 480 7.48 -0.75 22.44
C MET A 480 8.80 -1.39 22.86
N ASP A 481 8.94 -1.74 24.14
CA ASP A 481 10.11 -2.38 24.70
C ASP A 481 10.43 -3.73 24.02
N ALA A 482 9.39 -4.52 23.72
CA ALA A 482 9.52 -5.77 22.97
C ALA A 482 9.92 -5.55 21.50
N ILE A 483 9.31 -4.57 20.82
CA ILE A 483 9.62 -4.22 19.42
C ILE A 483 11.09 -3.82 19.27
N VAL A 484 11.53 -2.92 20.14
CA VAL A 484 12.91 -2.40 20.15
C VAL A 484 13.92 -3.51 20.43
N GLU A 485 13.58 -4.47 21.30
CA GLU A 485 14.43 -5.63 21.54
C GLU A 485 14.53 -6.56 20.33
N VAL A 486 13.43 -6.75 19.60
CA VAL A 486 13.44 -7.49 18.35
C VAL A 486 14.34 -6.79 17.33
N TYR A 487 14.26 -5.46 17.19
CA TYR A 487 15.16 -4.69 16.33
C TYR A 487 16.64 -4.79 16.74
N ALA A 488 16.93 -4.69 18.04
CA ALA A 488 18.29 -4.84 18.51
C ALA A 488 18.83 -6.27 18.24
N SER A 489 17.97 -7.30 18.31
CA SER A 489 18.37 -8.69 18.02
C SER A 489 18.92 -8.91 16.60
N THR A 490 18.56 -8.07 15.63
CA THR A 490 19.08 -8.10 14.26
C THR A 490 20.60 -7.84 14.19
N PHE A 491 21.13 -7.13 15.18
CA PHE A 491 22.56 -6.80 15.32
C PHE A 491 23.28 -7.70 16.34
N GLY A 492 22.64 -8.80 16.74
CA GLY A 492 23.24 -9.79 17.62
C GLY A 492 24.34 -10.62 16.94
N PRO A 493 25.20 -11.28 17.72
CA PRO A 493 26.25 -12.12 17.17
C PRO A 493 25.67 -13.30 16.37
N ASP A 494 24.67 -14.01 16.88
CA ASP A 494 24.19 -15.24 16.24
C ASP A 494 23.58 -15.01 14.83
N PRO A 495 22.75 -13.96 14.59
CA PRO A 495 22.29 -13.65 13.24
C PRO A 495 23.38 -13.14 12.28
N ILE A 496 24.37 -12.39 12.79
CA ILE A 496 25.49 -11.91 11.99
C ILE A 496 26.40 -13.08 11.57
N GLU A 497 26.77 -13.94 12.52
CA GLU A 497 27.59 -15.14 12.28
C GLU A 497 26.92 -16.06 11.26
N TYR A 498 25.62 -16.32 11.43
CA TYR A 498 24.86 -17.16 10.49
C TYR A 498 24.84 -16.58 9.07
N ARG A 499 24.70 -15.27 8.91
CA ARG A 499 24.76 -14.62 7.59
C ARG A 499 26.16 -14.68 6.99
N LEU A 500 27.19 -14.52 7.82
CA LEU A 500 28.58 -14.62 7.39
C LEU A 500 28.90 -16.02 6.85
N GLU A 501 28.55 -17.08 7.59
CA GLU A 501 28.76 -18.48 7.18
C GLU A 501 28.06 -18.84 5.85
N ARG A 502 27.00 -18.12 5.50
CA ARG A 502 26.19 -18.35 4.31
C ARG A 502 26.47 -17.37 3.17
N GLY A 503 27.44 -16.47 3.32
CA GLY A 503 27.76 -15.45 2.32
C GLY A 503 26.63 -14.42 2.10
N MET A 504 25.84 -14.14 3.14
CA MET A 504 24.67 -13.24 3.10
C MET A 504 24.87 -11.93 3.87
N ILE A 505 26.10 -11.58 4.24
CA ILE A 505 26.36 -10.42 5.09
C ILE A 505 26.05 -9.08 4.40
N ASP A 506 26.28 -9.01 3.09
CA ASP A 506 25.98 -7.85 2.25
C ASP A 506 24.52 -7.76 1.82
N PHE A 507 23.72 -8.77 2.15
CA PHE A 507 22.29 -8.68 1.93
C PHE A 507 21.71 -7.54 2.77
N HIS A 508 20.90 -6.69 2.13
CA HIS A 508 20.17 -5.64 2.84
C HIS A 508 19.06 -6.28 3.67
N GLU A 509 19.43 -6.66 4.90
CA GLU A 509 18.51 -7.23 5.86
C GLU A 509 17.70 -6.12 6.51
N GLU A 510 16.40 -6.17 6.26
CA GLU A 510 15.39 -5.40 6.97
C GLU A 510 14.53 -6.34 7.81
N MET A 511 13.96 -5.81 8.90
CA MET A 511 13.22 -6.60 9.87
C MET A 511 11.79 -6.10 10.00
N GLY A 512 10.85 -6.81 9.36
CA GLY A 512 9.44 -6.64 9.66
C GLY A 512 9.12 -7.18 11.05
N ILE A 513 8.05 -6.69 11.67
CA ILE A 513 7.56 -7.23 12.94
C ILE A 513 6.11 -7.62 12.79
N MET A 514 5.76 -8.80 13.31
CA MET A 514 4.40 -9.31 13.38
C MET A 514 3.96 -9.30 14.85
N ILE A 515 2.97 -8.48 15.17
CA ILE A 515 2.35 -8.39 16.50
C ILE A 515 1.07 -9.21 16.43
N GLN A 516 0.98 -10.28 17.21
CA GLN A 516 -0.13 -11.22 17.12
C GLN A 516 -0.75 -11.47 18.48
N GLU A 517 -2.07 -11.65 18.50
CA GLU A 517 -2.79 -12.12 19.67
C GLU A 517 -2.35 -13.55 20.08
N CYS A 518 -2.08 -13.76 21.37
CA CYS A 518 -1.79 -15.08 21.89
C CYS A 518 -3.08 -15.88 22.06
N VAL A 519 -3.09 -17.10 21.53
CA VAL A 519 -4.21 -18.03 21.70
C VAL A 519 -4.06 -18.80 23.00
N GLY A 520 -5.09 -18.76 23.84
CA GLY A 520 -5.12 -19.48 25.10
C GLY A 520 -6.36 -19.19 25.92
N THR A 521 -6.41 -19.77 27.11
CA THR A 521 -7.47 -19.55 28.09
C THR A 521 -6.83 -19.20 29.43
N ARG A 522 -7.49 -18.32 30.19
CA ARG A 522 -7.04 -17.94 31.53
C ARG A 522 -7.42 -19.02 32.53
N ILE A 523 -6.42 -19.57 33.22
CA ILE A 523 -6.57 -20.54 34.32
C ILE A 523 -5.96 -19.91 35.58
N GLY A 524 -6.81 -19.35 36.43
CA GLY A 524 -6.39 -18.62 37.62
C GLY A 524 -5.52 -17.40 37.26
N ARG A 525 -4.23 -17.45 37.64
CA ARG A 525 -3.26 -16.39 37.36
C ARG A 525 -2.49 -16.56 36.04
N TYR A 526 -2.69 -17.68 35.35
CA TYR A 526 -1.93 -18.04 34.16
C TYR A 526 -2.80 -17.95 32.91
N PHE A 527 -2.19 -17.64 31.77
CA PHE A 527 -2.80 -17.72 30.45
C PHE A 527 -2.02 -18.68 29.57
N LEU A 528 -2.70 -19.70 29.05
CA LEU A 528 -2.10 -20.74 28.22
C LEU A 528 -3.16 -21.46 27.39
N PRO A 529 -2.82 -21.97 26.19
CA PRO A 529 -3.64 -22.99 25.54
C PRO A 529 -3.46 -24.34 26.24
N SER A 530 -4.40 -25.27 26.07
CA SER A 530 -4.26 -26.63 26.59
C SER A 530 -3.02 -27.33 26.00
N PHE A 531 -2.82 -27.15 24.69
CA PHE A 531 -1.66 -27.66 23.96
C PHE A 531 -1.28 -26.70 22.84
N ALA A 532 0.00 -26.68 22.50
CA ALA A 532 0.53 -26.02 21.32
C ALA A 532 1.57 -26.92 20.67
N GLY A 533 1.89 -26.68 19.40
CA GLY A 533 2.80 -27.56 18.68
C GLY A 533 3.19 -27.07 17.31
N VAL A 534 4.07 -27.85 16.68
CA VAL A 534 4.47 -27.68 15.27
C VAL A 534 4.14 -28.96 14.53
N ALA A 535 3.55 -28.82 13.35
CA ALA A 535 3.23 -29.93 12.46
C ALA A 535 4.04 -29.83 11.16
N PHE A 536 4.51 -30.98 10.68
CA PHE A 536 5.23 -31.14 9.43
C PHE A 536 4.48 -32.13 8.56
N SER A 537 4.25 -31.78 7.29
CA SER A 537 3.58 -32.65 6.32
C SER A 537 4.39 -33.89 5.96
N HIS A 538 5.69 -33.87 6.20
CA HIS A 538 6.59 -34.99 5.95
C HIS A 538 7.36 -35.35 7.22
N ASN A 539 7.40 -36.64 7.55
CA ASN A 539 8.17 -37.18 8.66
C ASN A 539 9.53 -37.72 8.18
N GLU A 540 10.59 -36.94 8.39
CA GLU A 540 11.96 -37.40 8.17
C GLU A 540 12.49 -38.29 9.32
N PHE A 541 11.84 -38.22 10.49
CA PHE A 541 12.23 -38.95 11.70
C PHE A 541 11.32 -40.17 11.90
N ARG A 542 11.42 -41.14 11.00
CA ARG A 542 10.60 -42.37 11.07
C ARG A 542 11.17 -43.35 12.10
N TRP A 543 10.57 -43.39 13.29
CA TRP A 543 10.97 -44.32 14.37
C TRP A 543 10.44 -45.76 14.20
N SER A 544 9.57 -45.99 13.21
CA SER A 544 9.05 -47.31 12.88
C SER A 544 8.93 -47.46 11.36
N ARG A 545 9.14 -48.69 10.86
CA ARG A 545 8.96 -49.02 9.43
C ARG A 545 7.51 -48.89 8.95
N ARG A 546 6.55 -48.86 9.89
CA ARG A 546 5.13 -48.68 9.58
C ARG A 546 4.78 -47.23 9.25
N ILE A 547 5.57 -46.28 9.73
CA ILE A 547 5.39 -44.86 9.47
C ILE A 547 5.98 -44.55 8.11
N LYS A 548 5.15 -44.03 7.22
CA LYS A 548 5.55 -43.51 5.92
C LYS A 548 5.97 -42.04 6.04
N ARG A 549 6.59 -41.51 5.00
CA ARG A 549 7.09 -40.13 5.03
C ARG A 549 5.93 -39.14 4.99
N GLU A 550 4.92 -39.46 4.20
CA GLU A 550 3.68 -38.72 3.99
C GLU A 550 2.73 -38.74 5.20
N ASP A 551 2.99 -39.57 6.22
CA ASP A 551 2.14 -39.66 7.43
C ASP A 551 2.29 -38.43 8.34
N GLY A 552 3.28 -37.57 8.08
CA GLY A 552 3.54 -36.35 8.82
C GLY A 552 4.09 -36.55 10.23
N LEU A 553 4.47 -35.43 10.86
CA LEU A 553 5.01 -35.37 12.21
C LEU A 553 4.43 -34.17 12.96
N ILE A 554 3.87 -34.40 14.14
CA ILE A 554 3.45 -33.37 15.08
C ILE A 554 4.35 -33.43 16.31
N ARG A 555 4.87 -32.27 16.72
CA ARG A 555 5.53 -32.02 17.99
C ARG A 555 4.56 -31.24 18.88
N LEU A 556 4.07 -31.85 19.95
CA LEU A 556 3.05 -31.26 20.82
C LEU A 556 3.59 -31.05 22.24
N VAL A 557 3.27 -29.92 22.86
CA VAL A 557 3.62 -29.57 24.24
C VAL A 557 2.40 -28.99 24.96
N PRO A 558 2.29 -29.16 26.30
CA PRO A 558 1.31 -28.43 27.10
C PRO A 558 1.68 -26.95 27.19
N GLY A 559 0.68 -26.08 27.21
CA GLY A 559 0.89 -24.63 27.28
C GLY A 559 1.40 -24.02 25.98
N LEU A 560 2.17 -22.93 26.07
CA LEU A 560 2.68 -22.19 24.91
C LEU A 560 3.64 -23.02 24.04
N GLY A 561 3.65 -22.73 22.74
CA GLY A 561 4.37 -23.52 21.72
C GLY A 561 5.89 -23.32 21.65
N THR A 562 6.47 -22.50 22.52
CA THR A 562 7.93 -22.22 22.60
C THR A 562 8.75 -23.50 22.67
N ARG A 563 8.39 -24.42 23.58
CA ARG A 563 9.08 -25.71 23.75
C ARG A 563 8.89 -26.70 22.60
N ALA A 564 7.89 -26.50 21.74
CA ALA A 564 7.72 -27.31 20.55
C ALA A 564 8.65 -26.86 19.42
N VAL A 565 8.96 -25.57 19.35
CA VAL A 565 9.87 -24.98 18.35
C VAL A 565 11.31 -25.16 18.80
N ASP A 566 11.64 -24.65 19.99
CA ASP A 566 12.98 -24.63 20.54
C ASP A 566 13.39 -26.03 21.03
N ARG A 567 14.63 -26.42 20.75
CA ARG A 567 15.21 -27.64 21.32
C ARG A 567 15.85 -27.31 22.65
N LEU A 568 15.04 -27.29 23.70
CA LEU A 568 15.54 -27.16 25.06
C LEU A 568 16.06 -28.51 25.55
N SER A 569 17.20 -28.51 26.23
CA SER A 569 17.82 -29.72 26.80
C SER A 569 17.09 -30.23 28.04
N ASP A 570 16.12 -29.47 28.55
CA ASP A 570 15.50 -29.66 29.85
C ASP A 570 14.08 -30.24 29.81
N ASP A 571 13.52 -30.50 28.62
CA ASP A 571 12.16 -31.03 28.46
C ASP A 571 11.96 -31.77 27.12
N TYR A 572 10.88 -32.56 27.02
CA TYR A 572 10.60 -33.40 25.84
C TYR A 572 9.21 -33.12 25.26
N PRO A 573 9.10 -32.76 23.96
CA PRO A 573 7.81 -32.67 23.29
C PRO A 573 7.26 -34.06 22.99
N MET A 574 5.94 -34.19 22.97
CA MET A 574 5.28 -35.40 22.51
C MET A 574 5.32 -35.46 20.99
N LEU A 575 5.92 -36.52 20.44
CA LEU A 575 5.95 -36.80 19.00
C LEU A 575 4.77 -37.68 18.60
N ILE A 576 4.06 -37.28 17.56
CA ILE A 576 2.88 -37.98 17.02
C ILE A 576 3.02 -38.03 15.50
N SER A 577 2.76 -39.17 14.88
CA SER A 577 2.61 -39.27 13.43
C SER A 577 1.12 -39.38 13.09
N PRO A 578 0.50 -38.36 12.45
CA PRO A 578 -0.93 -38.35 12.15
C PRO A 578 -1.44 -39.59 11.41
N GLY A 579 -0.66 -40.15 10.48
CA GLY A 579 -1.05 -41.37 9.75
C GLY A 579 -1.11 -42.63 10.62
N GLU A 580 -0.35 -42.66 11.72
CA GLU A 580 -0.27 -43.80 12.66
C GLU A 580 -0.21 -43.28 14.12
N PRO A 581 -1.30 -42.69 14.65
CA PRO A 581 -1.27 -41.94 15.90
C PRO A 581 -0.99 -42.81 17.14
N ASP A 582 -1.28 -44.10 17.06
CA ASP A 582 -1.04 -45.07 18.14
C ASP A 582 0.42 -45.53 18.23
N LEU A 583 1.23 -45.30 17.18
CA LEU A 583 2.64 -45.67 17.17
C LEU A 583 3.50 -44.61 17.88
N ARG A 584 3.64 -44.79 19.20
CA ARG A 584 4.50 -43.94 20.03
C ARG A 584 5.99 -44.24 19.82
N VAL A 585 6.81 -43.20 19.94
CA VAL A 585 8.29 -43.32 20.01
C VAL A 585 8.70 -44.12 21.24
N ASN A 586 8.08 -43.81 22.38
CA ASN A 586 8.37 -44.40 23.68
C ASN A 586 7.34 -45.50 23.99
N VAL A 587 7.79 -46.74 24.13
CA VAL A 587 6.90 -47.91 24.25
C VAL A 587 6.75 -48.33 25.70
N THR A 588 7.86 -48.40 26.45
CA THR A 588 7.84 -48.84 27.85
C THR A 588 7.28 -47.76 28.77
N LEU A 589 6.74 -48.16 29.93
CA LEU A 589 6.17 -47.23 30.91
C LEU A 589 7.24 -46.25 31.43
N ASP A 590 8.44 -46.75 31.71
CA ASP A 590 9.55 -45.94 32.23
C ASP A 590 10.00 -44.88 31.21
N GLU A 591 10.08 -45.22 29.92
CA GLU A 591 10.37 -44.26 28.85
C GLU A 591 9.26 -43.22 28.70
N LYS A 592 7.99 -43.64 28.76
CA LYS A 592 6.86 -42.71 28.68
C LYS A 592 6.89 -41.68 29.80
N ILE A 593 7.19 -42.09 31.03
CA ILE A 593 7.30 -41.19 32.17
C ILE A 593 8.54 -40.30 32.01
N ARG A 594 9.69 -40.88 31.66
CA ARG A 594 10.96 -40.15 31.55
C ARG A 594 10.94 -39.06 30.48
N TYR A 595 10.37 -39.37 29.31
CA TYR A 595 10.30 -38.51 28.13
C TYR A 595 8.93 -37.84 27.94
N SER A 596 8.14 -37.73 29.01
CA SER A 596 6.93 -36.90 29.02
C SER A 596 7.28 -35.42 29.24
N PRO A 597 6.46 -34.48 28.74
CA PRO A 597 6.62 -33.06 29.06
C PRO A 597 6.52 -32.84 30.58
N LYS A 598 7.53 -32.20 31.17
CA LYS A 598 7.60 -31.91 32.62
C LYS A 598 7.40 -30.43 32.94
N LYS A 599 7.50 -29.55 31.94
CA LYS A 599 7.32 -28.11 32.09
C LYS A 599 6.18 -27.62 31.21
N ILE A 600 5.61 -26.48 31.60
CA ILE A 600 4.52 -25.82 30.90
C ILE A 600 4.89 -24.34 30.82
N ASP A 601 4.97 -23.79 29.62
CA ASP A 601 5.19 -22.36 29.41
C ASP A 601 3.84 -21.64 29.41
N VAL A 602 3.74 -20.56 30.19
CA VAL A 602 2.50 -19.81 30.44
C VAL A 602 2.80 -18.31 30.50
N ILE A 603 1.78 -17.48 30.31
CA ILE A 603 1.83 -16.01 30.52
C ILE A 603 1.24 -15.67 31.88
#